data_AF-A0A183CZS0-F1
#
_entry.id   AF-A0A183CZS0-F1
#
_cell.length_a   1.000
_cell.length_b   1.000
_cell.length_c   1.000
_cell.angle_alpha   90.00
_cell.angle_beta   90.00
_cell.angle_gamma   90.00
#
_symmetry.space_group_name_H-M   'P 1'
#
loop_
_entity.id
_entity.type
_entity.pdbx_description
1 polymer ?
#
loop_
_entity_poly.entity_id
_entity_poly.type
_entity_poly.pdbx_seq_one_letter_code
_entity_poly.pdbx_strand_id
1 'polypeptide(L)'
;MADIMTALHYILMAEIPRKAIMKGENLTALKQWYVPGSVPIRRLFYRLDNWIKDVPNEVTAEQWLAKVKEIQEQLGHPLPKNTTYMACRGSKPHLRGFSCGVWTIIHAMSAQAYKLEQNNPQFNANDDLIEPFHQFIWRFFSCAECAKHFHDGILRRNMSAVITPGDGVLWLWRTHNIVNKFIAKTPTDDPAFPKHQFPSASLCPSCRKADGEFDEAAVLNFLVNYYGDLKADGLMSAPGYRVSEFEDGKLVNAEMKRLNPKFQFNALNVDKLEEAEQLSHNGLNQGWKHPENRGAFLASKRMKRLEDFLAVDID
;
A
#
# COMPACT_ATOMS: atom_id res chain seq x y z
N MET A 1 -5.95 -4.60 -10.07
CA MET A 1 -5.34 -3.31 -9.62
C MET A 1 -6.36 -2.18 -9.41
N ALA A 2 -7.36 -1.99 -10.28
CA ALA A 2 -8.31 -0.86 -10.19
C ALA A 2 -9.06 -0.77 -8.84
N ASP A 3 -9.54 -1.88 -8.28
CA ASP A 3 -10.25 -1.88 -7.00
C ASP A 3 -9.37 -1.41 -5.82
N ILE A 4 -8.09 -1.80 -5.81
CA ILE A 4 -7.11 -1.33 -4.81
C ILE A 4 -6.91 0.18 -4.95
N MET A 5 -6.66 0.69 -6.16
CA MET A 5 -6.44 2.12 -6.39
C MET A 5 -7.67 2.95 -5.98
N THR A 6 -8.87 2.47 -6.33
CA THR A 6 -10.14 3.08 -5.92
C THR A 6 -10.30 3.08 -4.40
N ALA A 7 -9.99 1.98 -3.71
CA ALA A 7 -10.08 1.91 -2.26
C ALA A 7 -9.03 2.79 -1.55
N LEU A 8 -7.79 2.84 -2.05
CA LEU A 8 -6.74 3.74 -1.53
C LEU A 8 -7.12 5.20 -1.72
N HIS A 9 -7.67 5.57 -2.88
CA HIS A 9 -8.19 6.92 -3.09
C HIS A 9 -9.30 7.25 -2.07
N TYR A 10 -10.26 6.34 -1.89
CA TYR A 10 -11.37 6.55 -0.96
C TYR A 10 -10.90 6.66 0.50
N ILE A 11 -9.92 5.85 0.89
CA ILE A 11 -9.21 5.94 2.17
C ILE A 11 -8.70 7.38 2.42
N LEU A 12 -7.92 7.91 1.46
CA LEU A 12 -7.21 9.17 1.63
C LEU A 12 -8.17 10.37 1.55
N MET A 13 -9.17 10.29 0.67
CA MET A 13 -10.01 11.43 0.31
C MET A 13 -11.34 11.46 1.05
N ALA A 14 -11.82 10.31 1.55
CA ALA A 14 -13.15 10.20 2.15
C ALA A 14 -13.14 9.64 3.57
N GLU A 15 -12.38 8.59 3.89
CA GLU A 15 -12.45 7.92 5.20
C GLU A 15 -11.63 8.60 6.30
N ILE A 16 -10.34 8.83 6.05
CA ILE A 16 -9.48 9.57 7.00
C ILE A 16 -10.06 10.95 7.35
N PRO A 17 -10.43 11.82 6.38
CA PRO A 17 -10.93 13.16 6.69
C PRO A 17 -12.33 13.20 7.31
N ARG A 18 -13.01 12.05 7.55
CA ARG A 18 -14.22 12.02 8.39
C ARG A 18 -13.93 12.50 9.81
N LYS A 19 -12.68 12.38 10.26
CA LYS A 19 -12.20 12.99 11.50
C LYS A 19 -11.80 14.42 11.20
N ALA A 20 -12.60 15.38 11.67
CA ALA A 20 -12.32 16.81 11.50
C ALA A 20 -10.94 17.20 12.05
N ILE A 21 -10.54 16.61 13.18
CA ILE A 21 -9.22 16.79 13.80
C ILE A 21 -8.66 15.42 14.19
N MET A 22 -7.47 15.10 13.68
CA MET A 22 -6.71 13.88 13.96
C MET A 22 -5.61 14.19 14.97
N LYS A 23 -5.80 13.78 16.22
CA LYS A 23 -4.88 14.02 17.35
C LYS A 23 -4.80 12.81 18.28
N GLY A 24 -3.81 12.79 19.15
CA GLY A 24 -3.59 11.70 20.10
C GLY A 24 -3.50 10.36 19.36
N GLU A 25 -4.25 9.36 19.82
CA GLU A 25 -4.21 8.03 19.23
C GLU A 25 -4.63 7.96 17.75
N ASN A 26 -5.48 8.87 17.27
CA ASN A 26 -5.84 8.95 15.84
C ASN A 26 -4.64 9.38 14.99
N LEU A 27 -3.82 10.30 15.50
CA LEU A 27 -2.59 10.72 14.83
C LEU A 27 -1.53 9.60 14.90
N THR A 28 -1.41 8.92 16.05
CA THR A 28 -0.52 7.77 16.20
C THR A 28 -0.83 6.67 15.18
N ALA A 29 -2.10 6.30 15.04
CA ALA A 29 -2.53 5.31 14.05
C ALA A 29 -2.23 5.74 12.61
N LEU A 30 -2.42 7.03 12.30
CA LEU A 30 -2.16 7.56 10.96
C LEU A 30 -0.66 7.51 10.61
N LYS A 31 0.23 7.68 11.59
CA LYS A 31 1.69 7.55 11.44
C LYS A 31 2.18 6.11 11.27
N GLN A 32 1.37 5.11 11.65
CA GLN A 32 1.72 3.69 11.56
C GLN A 32 1.33 3.08 10.22
N TRP A 33 0.60 3.83 9.36
CA TRP A 33 0.02 3.24 8.17
C TRP A 33 1.01 3.15 7.00
N TYR A 34 1.46 1.92 6.73
CA TYR A 34 2.19 1.57 5.51
C TYR A 34 1.26 1.02 4.42
N VAL A 35 1.47 1.40 3.16
CA VAL A 35 0.76 0.83 2.00
C VAL A 35 1.74 0.46 0.88
N PRO A 36 1.73 -0.78 0.35
CA PRO A 36 2.43 -1.16 -0.86
C PRO A 36 1.57 -0.84 -2.09
N GLY A 37 2.23 -0.65 -3.22
CA GLY A 37 1.58 -0.37 -4.50
C GLY A 37 2.59 -0.29 -5.63
N SER A 38 2.12 0.09 -6.82
CA SER A 38 3.01 0.42 -7.93
C SER A 38 3.95 1.57 -7.52
N VAL A 39 5.07 1.72 -8.24
CA VAL A 39 6.06 2.78 -7.93
C VAL A 39 5.42 4.15 -7.67
N PRO A 40 4.52 4.69 -8.52
CA PRO A 40 3.90 5.99 -8.27
C PRO A 40 3.02 6.04 -7.01
N ILE A 41 2.32 4.94 -6.70
CA ILE A 41 1.49 4.84 -5.49
C ILE A 41 2.39 4.75 -4.26
N ARG A 42 3.46 3.97 -4.32
CA ARG A 42 4.43 3.85 -3.23
C ARG A 42 5.09 5.19 -2.92
N ARG A 43 5.45 5.97 -3.95
CA ARG A 43 5.97 7.35 -3.80
C ARG A 43 4.98 8.28 -3.10
N LEU A 44 3.68 8.20 -3.44
CA LEU A 44 2.63 8.97 -2.76
C LEU A 44 2.59 8.66 -1.26
N PHE A 45 2.55 7.37 -0.90
CA PHE A 45 2.51 6.97 0.50
C PHE A 45 3.81 7.28 1.24
N TYR A 46 4.98 7.15 0.59
CA TYR A 46 6.27 7.53 1.18
C TYR A 46 6.32 9.02 1.54
N ARG A 47 5.88 9.90 0.64
CA ARG A 47 5.86 11.36 0.90
C ARG A 47 4.82 11.73 1.96
N LEU A 48 3.68 11.06 1.99
CA LEU A 48 2.67 11.25 3.04
C LEU A 48 3.20 10.79 4.40
N ASP A 49 3.87 9.64 4.46
CA ASP A 49 4.47 9.07 5.66
C ASP A 49 5.55 9.99 6.25
N ASN A 50 6.45 10.50 5.42
CA ASN A 50 7.46 11.47 5.85
C ASN A 50 6.81 12.75 6.39
N TRP A 51 5.82 13.30 5.69
CA TRP A 51 5.13 14.51 6.16
C TRP A 51 4.38 14.28 7.48
N ILE A 52 3.64 13.17 7.61
CA ILE A 52 2.82 12.95 8.80
C ILE A 52 3.68 12.68 10.03
N LYS A 53 4.85 12.03 9.89
CA LYS A 53 5.80 11.79 10.99
C LYS A 53 6.21 13.08 11.68
N ASP A 54 6.45 14.14 10.91
CA ASP A 54 6.87 15.45 11.38
C ASP A 54 5.75 16.27 12.04
N VAL A 55 4.47 15.86 11.91
CA VAL A 55 3.37 16.57 12.56
C VAL A 55 3.39 16.30 14.07
N PRO A 56 3.50 17.34 14.93
CA PRO A 56 3.71 17.14 16.36
C PRO A 56 2.45 16.73 17.12
N ASN A 57 1.32 17.42 16.92
CA ASN A 57 0.16 17.33 17.83
C ASN A 57 -1.14 16.91 17.12
N GLU A 58 -1.48 17.58 16.03
CA GLU A 58 -2.74 17.34 15.32
C GLU A 58 -2.68 17.74 13.85
N VAL A 59 -3.55 17.11 13.06
CA VAL A 59 -3.81 17.44 11.65
C VAL A 59 -5.32 17.64 11.48
N THR A 60 -5.74 18.72 10.83
CA THR A 60 -7.16 18.88 10.45
C THR A 60 -7.46 18.14 9.15
N ALA A 61 -8.73 17.81 8.92
CA ALA A 61 -9.17 17.20 7.66
C ALA A 61 -8.77 18.04 6.43
N GLU A 62 -8.81 19.37 6.55
CA GLU A 62 -8.41 20.29 5.50
C GLU A 62 -6.90 20.22 5.21
N GLN A 63 -6.06 20.21 6.25
CA GLN A 63 -4.61 20.09 6.11
C GLN A 63 -4.23 18.75 5.46
N TRP A 64 -4.88 17.67 5.91
CA TRP A 64 -4.72 16.34 5.33
C TRP A 64 -5.09 16.32 3.84
N LEU A 65 -6.29 16.78 3.50
CA LEU A 65 -6.76 16.81 2.10
C LEU A 65 -5.89 17.71 1.23
N ALA A 66 -5.41 18.84 1.75
CA ALA A 66 -4.50 19.73 1.04
C ALA A 66 -3.19 19.02 0.73
N LYS A 67 -2.59 18.34 1.72
CA LYS A 67 -1.33 17.61 1.51
C LYS A 67 -1.49 16.43 0.56
N VAL A 68 -2.57 15.66 0.66
CA VAL A 68 -2.85 14.56 -0.29
C VAL A 68 -2.97 15.09 -1.72
N LYS A 69 -3.69 16.20 -1.93
CA LYS A 69 -3.83 16.83 -3.25
C LYS A 69 -2.50 17.35 -3.79
N GLU A 70 -1.72 18.03 -2.95
CA GLU A 70 -0.39 18.53 -3.29
C GLU A 70 0.52 17.40 -3.77
N ILE A 71 0.64 16.30 -3.01
CA ILE A 71 1.51 15.17 -3.39
C ILE A 71 0.97 14.45 -4.62
N GLN A 72 -0.35 14.29 -4.75
CA GLN A 72 -0.96 13.75 -5.97
C GLN A 72 -0.60 14.60 -7.19
N GLU A 73 -0.66 15.92 -7.11
CA GLU A 73 -0.29 16.83 -8.21
C GLU A 73 1.19 16.73 -8.57
N GLN A 74 2.08 16.72 -7.57
CA GLN A 74 3.53 16.56 -7.77
C GLN A 74 3.90 15.27 -8.50
N LEU A 75 3.16 14.19 -8.22
CA LEU A 75 3.40 12.86 -8.80
C LEU A 75 2.57 12.58 -10.07
N GLY A 76 1.82 13.56 -10.59
CA GLY A 76 1.04 13.39 -11.81
C GLY A 76 -0.21 12.53 -11.65
N HIS A 77 -0.87 12.60 -10.49
CA HIS A 77 -2.09 11.90 -10.09
C HIS A 77 -1.96 10.36 -10.12
N PRO A 78 -1.13 9.77 -9.24
CA PRO A 78 -0.92 8.32 -9.17
C PRO A 78 -2.19 7.53 -8.79
N LEU A 79 -3.12 8.13 -8.06
CA LEU A 79 -4.46 7.59 -7.81
C LEU A 79 -5.50 8.30 -8.70
N PRO A 80 -6.41 7.56 -9.34
CA PRO A 80 -7.35 8.13 -10.29
C PRO A 80 -8.34 9.06 -9.59
N LYS A 81 -8.69 10.19 -10.25
CA LYS A 81 -9.72 11.12 -9.76
C LYS A 81 -11.13 10.51 -9.83
N ASN A 82 -11.39 9.74 -10.89
CA ASN A 82 -12.64 9.02 -11.07
C ASN A 82 -12.41 7.57 -10.66
N THR A 83 -13.06 7.15 -9.59
CA THR A 83 -12.87 5.81 -9.03
C THR A 83 -14.09 4.95 -9.27
N THR A 84 -13.92 3.85 -9.99
CA THR A 84 -14.95 2.82 -10.17
C THR A 84 -14.43 1.48 -9.68
N TYR A 85 -15.21 0.80 -8.84
CA TYR A 85 -14.93 -0.59 -8.51
C TYR A 85 -15.20 -1.47 -9.73
N MET A 86 -14.33 -2.44 -9.95
CA MET A 86 -14.46 -3.48 -10.97
C MET A 86 -14.88 -4.79 -10.33
N ALA A 87 -13.93 -5.54 -9.76
CA ALA A 87 -14.19 -6.82 -9.12
C ALA A 87 -14.93 -6.66 -7.79
N CYS A 88 -14.81 -5.49 -7.14
CA CYS A 88 -15.54 -5.15 -5.91
C CYS A 88 -16.88 -4.44 -6.16
N ARG A 89 -17.31 -4.28 -7.42
CA ARG A 89 -18.61 -3.67 -7.73
C ARG A 89 -19.76 -4.54 -7.19
N GLY A 90 -20.64 -3.94 -6.40
CA GLY A 90 -21.88 -4.58 -5.95
C GLY A 90 -22.96 -4.57 -7.02
N SER A 91 -23.96 -5.44 -6.85
CA SER A 91 -25.20 -5.42 -7.65
C SER A 91 -26.01 -4.14 -7.41
N LYS A 92 -25.86 -3.54 -6.23
CA LYS A 92 -26.45 -2.24 -5.84
C LYS A 92 -25.37 -1.29 -5.30
N PRO A 93 -25.56 0.04 -5.36
CA PRO A 93 -24.54 1.01 -4.95
C PRO A 93 -24.06 0.90 -3.49
N HIS A 94 -24.92 0.45 -2.57
CA HIS A 94 -24.60 0.30 -1.15
C HIS A 94 -24.00 -1.07 -0.79
N LEU A 95 -23.83 -1.98 -1.76
CA LEU A 95 -23.29 -3.31 -1.54
C LEU A 95 -21.82 -3.38 -2.01
N ARG A 96 -21.02 -4.19 -1.31
CA ARG A 96 -19.60 -4.43 -1.61
C ARG A 96 -18.79 -3.12 -1.63
N GLY A 97 -18.21 -2.76 -2.77
CA GLY A 97 -17.48 -1.51 -2.96
C GLY A 97 -16.30 -1.38 -2.00
N PHE A 98 -16.31 -0.32 -1.19
CA PHE A 98 -15.20 0.07 -0.35
C PHE A 98 -14.73 -1.01 0.62
N SER A 99 -15.64 -1.68 1.32
CA SER A 99 -15.27 -2.75 2.26
C SER A 99 -14.60 -3.93 1.55
N CYS A 100 -15.05 -4.29 0.35
CA CYS A 100 -14.40 -5.31 -0.49
C CYS A 100 -12.99 -4.85 -0.92
N GLY A 101 -12.84 -3.58 -1.29
CA GLY A 101 -11.55 -3.00 -1.66
C GLY A 101 -10.55 -3.02 -0.51
N VAL A 102 -10.97 -2.67 0.70
CA VAL A 102 -10.12 -2.74 1.91
C VAL A 102 -9.70 -4.18 2.22
N TRP A 103 -10.61 -5.15 2.18
CA TRP A 103 -10.23 -6.56 2.33
C TRP A 103 -9.23 -6.99 1.25
N THR A 104 -9.39 -6.53 0.01
CA THR A 104 -8.46 -6.82 -1.08
C THR A 104 -7.07 -6.23 -0.83
N ILE A 105 -6.99 -4.99 -0.32
CA ILE A 105 -5.73 -4.38 0.10
C ILE A 105 -5.08 -5.21 1.20
N ILE A 106 -5.81 -5.54 2.27
CA ILE A 106 -5.31 -6.31 3.41
C ILE A 106 -4.72 -7.65 2.97
N HIS A 107 -5.45 -8.41 2.16
CA HIS A 107 -4.98 -9.70 1.68
C HIS A 107 -3.78 -9.58 0.72
N ALA A 108 -3.78 -8.58 -0.17
CA ALA A 108 -2.63 -8.28 -1.03
C ALA A 108 -1.38 -7.91 -0.22
N MET A 109 -1.54 -7.09 0.83
CA MET A 109 -0.46 -6.72 1.74
C MET A 109 0.09 -7.93 2.48
N SER A 110 -0.78 -8.80 2.98
CA SER A 110 -0.35 -10.03 3.67
C SER A 110 0.44 -10.97 2.75
N ALA A 111 -0.01 -11.16 1.51
CA ALA A 111 0.70 -11.96 0.52
C ALA A 111 2.06 -11.36 0.14
N GLN A 112 2.14 -10.03 0.06
CA GLN A 112 3.40 -9.33 -0.20
C GLN A 112 4.36 -9.46 0.99
N ALA A 113 3.87 -9.27 2.22
CA ALA A 113 4.66 -9.47 3.44
C ALA A 113 5.21 -10.90 3.50
N TYR A 114 4.41 -11.90 3.15
CA TYR A 114 4.87 -13.29 3.05
C TYR A 114 6.05 -13.45 2.09
N LYS A 115 5.98 -12.87 0.89
CA LYS A 115 7.05 -13.00 -0.11
C LYS A 115 8.36 -12.30 0.31
N LEU A 116 8.28 -11.20 1.06
CA LEU A 116 9.44 -10.36 1.40
C LEU A 116 10.06 -10.72 2.75
N GLU A 117 9.22 -10.97 3.74
CA GLU A 117 9.60 -11.00 5.15
C GLU A 117 9.70 -12.42 5.72
N GLN A 118 9.48 -13.46 4.91
CA GLN A 118 9.56 -14.87 5.36
C GLN A 118 10.88 -15.25 6.05
N ASN A 119 11.97 -14.55 5.71
CA ASN A 119 13.30 -14.79 6.28
C ASN A 119 13.77 -13.63 7.18
N ASN A 120 12.90 -12.66 7.49
CA ASN A 120 13.24 -11.52 8.32
C ASN A 120 12.91 -11.83 9.80
N PRO A 121 13.91 -12.02 10.68
CA PRO A 121 13.66 -12.33 12.08
C PRO A 121 13.12 -11.14 12.89
N GLN A 122 13.14 -9.92 12.33
CA GLN A 122 12.59 -8.72 12.98
C GLN A 122 11.13 -8.47 12.63
N PHE A 123 10.59 -9.17 11.62
CA PHE A 123 9.20 -8.99 11.23
C PHE A 123 8.27 -9.71 12.20
N ASN A 124 7.23 -9.01 12.64
CA ASN A 124 6.16 -9.55 13.46
C ASN A 124 4.81 -9.29 12.78
N ALA A 125 4.11 -10.35 12.37
CA ALA A 125 2.84 -10.23 11.65
C ALA A 125 1.72 -9.53 12.46
N ASN A 126 1.72 -9.64 13.79
CA ASN A 126 0.78 -8.91 14.61
C ASN A 126 1.06 -7.40 14.53
N ASP A 127 2.30 -6.99 14.75
CA ASP A 127 2.66 -5.58 14.94
C ASP A 127 2.88 -4.84 13.61
N ASP A 128 3.48 -5.50 12.61
CA ASP A 128 3.88 -4.90 11.34
C ASP A 128 2.81 -5.03 10.24
N LEU A 129 1.88 -5.99 10.37
CA LEU A 129 0.86 -6.26 9.35
C LEU A 129 -0.56 -6.04 9.89
N ILE A 130 -0.95 -6.71 10.97
CA ILE A 130 -2.34 -6.68 11.45
C ILE A 130 -2.65 -5.37 12.18
N GLU A 131 -1.77 -4.92 13.07
CA GLU A 131 -2.00 -3.76 13.92
C GLU A 131 -2.22 -2.45 13.14
N PRO A 132 -1.47 -2.13 12.06
CA PRO A 132 -1.73 -0.94 11.26
C PRO A 132 -3.15 -0.94 10.67
N PHE A 133 -3.63 -2.09 10.19
CA PHE A 133 -4.99 -2.22 9.68
C PHE A 133 -6.02 -2.19 10.79
N HIS A 134 -5.75 -2.80 11.93
CA HIS A 134 -6.60 -2.75 13.10
C HIS A 134 -6.81 -1.29 13.55
N GLN A 135 -5.73 -0.52 13.68
CA GLN A 135 -5.78 0.89 14.06
C GLN A 135 -6.52 1.75 13.02
N PHE A 136 -6.27 1.51 11.73
CA PHE A 136 -7.04 2.17 10.68
C PHE A 136 -8.54 1.86 10.79
N ILE A 137 -8.88 0.56 10.88
CA ILE A 137 -10.27 0.10 10.92
C ILE A 137 -10.99 0.65 12.16
N TRP A 138 -10.36 0.57 13.32
CA TRP A 138 -10.93 1.00 14.58
C TRP A 138 -11.24 2.50 14.60
N ARG A 139 -10.38 3.31 13.99
CA ARG A 139 -10.42 4.77 14.15
C ARG A 139 -11.10 5.50 13.02
N PHE A 140 -10.93 5.02 11.79
CA PHE A 140 -11.33 5.77 10.59
C PHE A 140 -12.47 5.12 9.81
N PHE A 141 -12.67 3.81 9.94
CA PHE A 141 -13.64 3.09 9.13
C PHE A 141 -15.06 3.58 9.41
N SER A 142 -15.77 3.97 8.35
CA SER A 142 -17.10 4.58 8.44
C SER A 142 -18.17 3.68 9.06
N CYS A 143 -18.01 2.35 8.95
CA CYS A 143 -18.88 1.38 9.62
C CYS A 143 -18.38 1.11 11.05
N ALA A 144 -18.88 1.87 12.03
CA ALA A 144 -18.50 1.74 13.43
C ALA A 144 -18.78 0.34 14.01
N GLU A 145 -19.88 -0.30 13.61
CA GLU A 145 -20.20 -1.67 14.03
C GLU A 145 -19.19 -2.68 13.44
N CYS A 146 -18.82 -2.53 12.18
CA CYS A 146 -17.80 -3.36 11.54
C CYS A 146 -16.45 -3.21 12.25
N ALA A 147 -16.08 -1.97 12.58
CA ALA A 147 -14.85 -1.66 13.30
C ALA A 147 -14.82 -2.31 14.69
N LYS A 148 -15.93 -2.22 15.42
CA LYS A 148 -16.09 -2.88 16.73
C LYS A 148 -15.98 -4.41 16.62
N HIS A 149 -16.62 -5.03 15.65
CA HIS A 149 -16.51 -6.48 15.46
C HIS A 149 -15.09 -6.93 15.11
N PHE A 150 -14.35 -6.14 14.32
CA PHE A 150 -12.95 -6.44 14.01
C PHE A 150 -12.07 -6.30 15.27
N HIS A 151 -12.24 -5.22 16.03
CA HIS A 151 -11.55 -4.99 17.30
C HIS A 151 -11.81 -6.11 18.32
N ASP A 152 -13.08 -6.48 18.52
CA ASP A 152 -13.46 -7.62 19.37
C ASP A 152 -12.79 -8.93 18.93
N GLY A 153 -12.63 -9.12 17.61
CA GLY A 153 -11.94 -10.27 17.03
C GLY A 153 -10.46 -10.33 17.40
N ILE A 154 -9.79 -9.17 17.47
CA ILE A 154 -8.41 -9.03 17.96
C ILE A 154 -8.35 -9.39 19.45
N LEU A 155 -9.22 -8.79 20.28
CA LEU A 155 -9.22 -8.97 21.74
C LEU A 155 -9.50 -10.41 22.19
N ARG A 156 -10.31 -11.17 21.44
CA ARG A 156 -10.70 -12.54 21.79
C ARG A 156 -9.73 -13.62 21.31
N ARG A 157 -8.69 -13.25 20.55
CA ARG A 157 -7.74 -14.21 19.96
C ARG A 157 -6.38 -14.07 20.58
N ASN A 158 -5.63 -15.16 20.58
CA ASN A 158 -4.24 -15.12 21.01
C ASN A 158 -3.36 -14.50 19.92
N MET A 159 -3.25 -13.17 19.92
CA MET A 159 -2.41 -12.45 18.96
C MET A 159 -0.91 -12.68 19.17
N SER A 160 -0.48 -13.13 20.36
CA SER A 160 0.92 -13.49 20.61
C SER A 160 1.42 -14.69 19.79
N ALA A 161 0.50 -15.48 19.22
CA ALA A 161 0.82 -16.60 18.34
C ALA A 161 0.92 -16.19 16.86
N VAL A 162 0.65 -14.92 16.52
CA VAL A 162 0.65 -14.43 15.13
C VAL A 162 1.97 -13.70 14.86
N ILE A 163 3.02 -14.48 14.62
CA ILE A 163 4.39 -13.94 14.55
C ILE A 163 4.89 -13.94 13.12
N THR A 164 4.78 -15.06 12.41
CA THR A 164 5.35 -15.19 11.07
C THR A 164 4.43 -14.56 10.02
N PRO A 165 4.97 -14.15 8.84
CA PRO A 165 4.12 -13.69 7.75
C PRO A 165 3.01 -14.68 7.35
N GLY A 166 3.31 -15.99 7.43
CA GLY A 166 2.32 -17.05 7.17
C GLY A 166 1.18 -17.05 8.18
N ASP A 167 1.50 -16.85 9.46
CA ASP A 167 0.48 -16.69 10.52
C ASP A 167 -0.41 -15.48 10.23
N GLY A 168 0.17 -14.37 9.79
CA GLY A 168 -0.56 -13.16 9.42
C GLY A 168 -1.55 -13.39 8.26
N VAL A 169 -1.10 -14.01 7.17
CA VAL A 169 -1.95 -14.37 6.03
C VAL A 169 -3.12 -15.25 6.49
N LEU A 170 -2.82 -16.31 7.25
CA LEU A 170 -3.84 -17.25 7.71
C LEU A 170 -4.79 -16.62 8.74
N TRP A 171 -4.31 -15.77 9.65
CA TRP A 171 -5.16 -15.07 10.61
C TRP A 171 -6.18 -14.17 9.91
N LEU A 172 -5.71 -13.35 8.97
CA LEU A 172 -6.57 -12.45 8.18
C LEU A 172 -7.60 -13.25 7.37
N TRP A 173 -7.19 -14.36 6.77
CA TRP A 173 -8.08 -15.26 6.05
C TRP A 173 -9.17 -15.87 6.95
N ARG A 174 -8.79 -16.44 8.10
CA ARG A 174 -9.76 -17.01 9.08
C ARG A 174 -10.74 -15.94 9.56
N THR A 175 -10.24 -14.75 9.90
CA THR A 175 -11.06 -13.62 10.34
C THR A 175 -12.06 -13.22 9.26
N HIS A 176 -11.63 -13.09 8.00
CA HIS A 176 -12.54 -12.75 6.90
C HIS A 176 -13.60 -13.85 6.66
N ASN A 177 -13.25 -15.13 6.82
CA ASN A 177 -14.20 -16.23 6.69
C ASN A 177 -15.23 -16.29 7.83
N ILE A 178 -14.87 -15.85 9.03
CA ILE A 178 -15.83 -15.66 10.13
C ILE A 178 -16.81 -14.55 9.79
N VAL A 179 -16.31 -13.42 9.27
CA VAL A 179 -17.16 -12.33 8.79
C VAL A 179 -18.09 -12.81 7.68
N ASN A 180 -17.58 -13.58 6.71
CA ASN A 180 -18.40 -14.17 5.64
C ASN A 180 -19.54 -15.04 6.20
N LYS A 181 -19.25 -15.88 7.19
CA LYS A 181 -20.27 -16.71 7.87
C LYS A 181 -21.31 -15.83 8.59
N PHE A 182 -20.87 -14.78 9.27
CA PHE A 182 -21.74 -13.91 10.06
C PHE A 182 -22.70 -13.09 9.20
N ILE A 183 -22.21 -12.53 8.08
CA ILE A 183 -23.03 -11.68 7.21
C ILE A 183 -23.78 -12.47 6.13
N ALA A 184 -23.54 -13.77 5.98
CA ALA A 184 -24.25 -14.60 5.02
C ALA A 184 -25.77 -14.54 5.25
N LYS A 185 -26.54 -14.34 4.18
CA LYS A 185 -28.01 -14.25 4.20
C LYS A 185 -28.56 -13.08 5.05
N THR A 186 -27.73 -12.10 5.39
CA THR A 186 -28.19 -10.84 5.99
C THR A 186 -28.57 -9.82 4.91
N PRO A 187 -29.26 -8.72 5.22
CA PRO A 187 -29.58 -7.67 4.24
C PRO A 187 -28.38 -7.01 3.57
N THR A 188 -27.17 -7.16 4.14
CA THR A 188 -25.92 -6.64 3.56
C THR A 188 -25.17 -7.67 2.70
N ASP A 189 -25.68 -8.90 2.63
CA ASP A 189 -25.19 -9.93 1.70
C ASP A 189 -25.67 -9.62 0.29
N ASP A 190 -24.74 -9.47 -0.65
CA ASP A 190 -25.09 -9.14 -2.03
C ASP A 190 -25.64 -10.40 -2.71
N PRO A 191 -26.90 -10.42 -3.18
CA PRO A 191 -27.49 -11.62 -3.79
C PRO A 191 -26.73 -12.11 -5.03
N ALA A 192 -26.02 -11.22 -5.74
CA ALA A 192 -25.20 -11.60 -6.89
C ALA A 192 -23.83 -12.18 -6.48
N PHE A 193 -23.41 -11.96 -5.23
CA PHE A 193 -22.12 -12.39 -4.68
C PHE A 193 -22.30 -12.95 -3.25
N PRO A 194 -23.08 -14.03 -3.09
CA PRO A 194 -23.45 -14.53 -1.77
C PRO A 194 -22.22 -14.97 -0.99
N LYS A 195 -22.20 -14.67 0.31
CA LYS A 195 -21.08 -15.08 1.17
C LYS A 195 -21.00 -16.59 1.31
N HIS A 196 -19.76 -17.07 1.23
CA HIS A 196 -19.39 -18.47 1.42
C HIS A 196 -17.97 -18.52 2.01
N GLN A 197 -17.58 -19.69 2.49
CA GLN A 197 -16.21 -19.92 2.96
C GLN A 197 -15.25 -19.89 1.76
N PHE A 198 -14.32 -18.95 1.78
CA PHE A 198 -13.34 -18.71 0.73
C PHE A 198 -12.01 -19.44 1.03
N PRO A 199 -11.28 -19.97 0.03
CA PRO A 199 -11.75 -20.19 -1.34
C PRO A 199 -12.82 -21.29 -1.41
N SER A 200 -13.66 -21.24 -2.44
CA SER A 200 -14.54 -22.36 -2.76
C SER A 200 -13.73 -23.57 -3.21
N ALA A 201 -14.29 -24.78 -3.09
CA ALA A 201 -13.65 -25.99 -3.61
C ALA A 201 -13.44 -25.95 -5.14
N SER A 202 -14.29 -25.23 -5.87
CA SER A 202 -14.11 -25.00 -7.31
C SER A 202 -12.91 -24.10 -7.63
N LEU A 203 -12.61 -23.13 -6.77
CA LEU A 203 -11.51 -22.20 -6.97
C LEU A 203 -10.16 -22.78 -6.50
N CYS A 204 -10.19 -23.58 -5.42
CA CYS A 204 -9.02 -24.30 -4.93
C CYS A 204 -9.42 -25.70 -4.44
N PRO A 205 -9.42 -26.72 -5.32
CA PRO A 205 -9.74 -28.09 -4.95
C PRO A 205 -8.80 -28.66 -3.88
N SER A 206 -7.50 -28.34 -3.98
CA SER A 206 -6.48 -28.78 -3.01
C SER A 206 -6.58 -28.12 -1.64
N CYS A 207 -7.36 -27.03 -1.50
CA CYS A 207 -7.55 -26.35 -0.22
C CYS A 207 -8.52 -27.07 0.71
N ARG A 208 -9.08 -28.22 0.30
CA ARG A 208 -9.97 -29.05 1.12
C ARG A 208 -9.37 -30.43 1.33
N LYS A 209 -9.43 -30.89 2.57
CA LYS A 209 -9.17 -32.29 2.94
C LYS A 209 -10.35 -33.18 2.55
N ALA A 210 -10.17 -34.48 2.64
CA ALA A 210 -11.20 -35.47 2.29
C ALA A 210 -12.48 -35.34 3.14
N ASP A 211 -12.37 -34.83 4.37
CA ASP A 211 -13.49 -34.57 5.28
C ASP A 211 -14.20 -33.22 5.01
N GLY A 212 -13.71 -32.43 4.05
CA GLY A 212 -14.25 -31.12 3.69
C GLY A 212 -13.71 -29.94 4.51
N GLU A 213 -12.84 -30.19 5.50
CA GLU A 213 -12.15 -29.13 6.24
C GLU A 213 -11.05 -28.48 5.40
N PHE A 214 -10.64 -27.27 5.78
CA PHE A 214 -9.56 -26.58 5.09
C PHE A 214 -8.20 -27.26 5.36
N ASP A 215 -7.41 -27.43 4.31
CA ASP A 215 -5.96 -27.64 4.41
C ASP A 215 -5.28 -26.28 4.45
N GLU A 216 -4.85 -25.84 5.63
CA GLU A 216 -4.29 -24.50 5.82
C GLU A 216 -2.96 -24.29 5.09
N ALA A 217 -2.16 -25.34 4.87
CA ALA A 217 -0.92 -25.22 4.10
C ALA A 217 -1.24 -24.99 2.62
N ALA A 218 -2.21 -25.74 2.07
CA ALA A 218 -2.69 -25.51 0.72
C ALA A 218 -3.38 -24.13 0.56
N VAL A 219 -4.15 -23.70 1.56
CA VAL A 219 -4.77 -22.37 1.61
C VAL A 219 -3.72 -21.26 1.63
N LEU A 220 -2.69 -21.37 2.46
CA LEU A 220 -1.62 -20.37 2.51
C LEU A 220 -0.97 -20.19 1.13
N ASN A 221 -0.59 -21.30 0.49
CA ASN A 221 -0.02 -21.29 -0.86
C ASN A 221 -1.00 -20.67 -1.88
N PHE A 222 -2.28 -21.04 -1.80
CA PHE A 222 -3.31 -20.47 -2.66
C PHE A 222 -3.44 -18.95 -2.47
N LEU A 223 -3.51 -18.46 -1.24
CA LEU A 223 -3.70 -17.03 -0.93
C LEU A 223 -2.50 -16.20 -1.40
N VAL A 224 -1.27 -16.67 -1.13
CA VAL A 224 -0.05 -15.97 -1.54
C VAL A 224 0.04 -15.85 -3.06
N ASN A 225 -0.39 -16.87 -3.80
CA ASN A 225 -0.43 -16.83 -5.27
C ASN A 225 -1.60 -15.98 -5.77
N TYR A 226 -2.81 -16.22 -5.27
CA TYR A 226 -4.04 -15.54 -5.68
C TYR A 226 -3.97 -14.01 -5.49
N TYR A 227 -3.46 -13.56 -4.35
CA TYR A 227 -3.28 -12.14 -4.05
C TYR A 227 -1.92 -11.58 -4.48
N GLY A 228 -0.94 -12.45 -4.72
CA GLY A 228 0.37 -12.07 -5.25
C GLY A 228 0.36 -11.75 -6.74
N ASP A 229 -0.57 -12.34 -7.50
CA ASP A 229 -0.69 -12.19 -8.96
C ASP A 229 -1.90 -11.33 -9.35
N LEU A 230 -2.27 -10.34 -8.52
CA LEU A 230 -3.38 -9.44 -8.81
C LEU A 230 -3.16 -8.78 -10.17
N LYS A 231 -3.91 -9.25 -11.17
CA LYS A 231 -3.78 -8.78 -12.55
C LYS A 231 -4.06 -7.27 -12.60
N ALA A 232 -3.20 -6.57 -13.31
CA ALA A 232 -3.51 -5.25 -13.82
C ALA A 232 -4.47 -5.45 -15.01
N ASP A 233 -5.74 -5.73 -14.71
CA ASP A 233 -6.76 -5.86 -15.75
C ASP A 233 -6.81 -4.56 -16.57
N GLY A 234 -6.46 -4.65 -17.85
CA GLY A 234 -6.87 -3.70 -18.88
C GLY A 234 -6.32 -2.27 -18.82
N LEU A 235 -5.32 -1.95 -18.00
CA LEU A 235 -4.54 -0.71 -18.19
C LEU A 235 -3.62 -0.91 -19.40
N MET A 236 -4.19 -0.66 -20.59
CA MET A 236 -3.46 -0.25 -21.80
C MET A 236 -2.19 0.48 -21.37
N SER A 237 -1.02 -0.06 -21.72
CA SER A 237 0.31 0.56 -21.61
C SER A 237 0.36 1.73 -20.62
N ALA A 238 0.66 1.47 -19.34
CA ALA A 238 0.64 2.48 -18.28
C ALA A 238 1.09 3.85 -18.81
N PRO A 239 0.19 4.87 -18.85
CA PRO A 239 0.56 6.18 -19.36
C PRO A 239 1.76 6.67 -18.54
N GLY A 240 2.74 7.28 -19.21
CA GLY A 240 3.88 7.85 -18.52
C GLY A 240 3.41 8.77 -17.40
N TYR A 241 4.01 8.66 -16.22
CA TYR A 241 3.71 9.54 -15.09
C TYR A 241 4.59 10.78 -15.20
N ARG A 242 4.00 11.95 -14.97
CA ARG A 242 4.71 13.24 -15.00
C ARG A 242 5.21 13.54 -13.60
N VAL A 243 6.53 13.47 -13.39
CA VAL A 243 7.16 13.93 -12.15
C VAL A 243 7.37 15.42 -12.27
N SER A 244 6.73 16.18 -11.39
CA SER A 244 6.82 17.64 -11.37
C SER A 244 7.55 18.08 -10.12
N GLU A 245 8.62 18.84 -10.30
CA GLU A 245 9.44 19.41 -9.24
C GLU A 245 8.99 20.84 -8.99
N PHE A 246 8.77 21.19 -7.73
CA PHE A 246 8.32 22.51 -7.33
C PHE A 246 9.26 23.10 -6.28
N GLU A 247 9.63 24.36 -6.46
CA GLU A 247 10.44 25.13 -5.52
C GLU A 247 9.68 26.41 -5.16
N ASP A 248 9.49 26.69 -3.87
CA ASP A 248 8.68 27.81 -3.35
C ASP A 248 7.28 27.94 -4.01
N GLY A 249 6.65 26.79 -4.30
CA GLY A 249 5.33 26.72 -4.93
C GLY A 249 5.32 26.97 -6.45
N LYS A 250 6.48 27.13 -7.09
CA LYS A 250 6.61 27.27 -8.56
C LYS A 250 7.16 25.99 -9.18
N LEU A 251 6.58 25.58 -10.31
CA LEU A 251 7.06 24.44 -11.10
C LEU A 251 8.44 24.76 -11.67
N VAL A 252 9.48 24.04 -11.24
CA VAL A 252 10.86 24.23 -11.70
C VAL A 252 11.27 23.17 -12.73
N ASN A 253 10.67 21.98 -12.70
CA ASN A 253 10.95 20.92 -13.65
C ASN A 253 9.73 20.00 -13.82
N ALA A 254 9.55 19.40 -15.00
CA ALA A 254 8.53 18.38 -15.20
C ALA A 254 8.99 17.33 -16.22
N GLU A 255 9.21 16.10 -15.77
CA GLU A 255 9.69 14.98 -16.60
C GLU A 255 8.60 13.93 -16.79
N MET A 256 8.47 13.37 -18.01
CA MET A 256 7.51 12.31 -18.31
C MET A 256 8.21 10.95 -18.29
N LYS A 257 8.04 10.19 -17.19
CA LYS A 257 8.66 8.87 -16.99
C LYS A 257 7.70 7.76 -17.40
N ARG A 258 8.15 6.81 -18.22
CA ARG A 258 7.37 5.59 -18.55
C ARG A 258 7.71 4.48 -17.55
N LEU A 259 6.69 3.76 -17.10
CA LEU A 259 6.88 2.57 -16.26
C LEU A 259 7.42 1.43 -17.14
N ASN A 260 8.62 0.94 -16.84
CA ASN A 260 9.12 -0.28 -17.45
C ASN A 260 8.24 -1.46 -16.96
N PRO A 261 7.68 -2.30 -17.84
CA PRO A 261 6.81 -3.42 -17.48
C PRO A 261 7.42 -4.38 -16.44
N LYS A 262 8.76 -4.57 -16.45
CA LYS A 262 9.46 -5.39 -15.46
C LYS A 262 9.54 -4.75 -14.05
N PHE A 263 9.27 -3.46 -13.94
CA PHE A 263 9.33 -2.70 -12.67
C PHE A 263 7.97 -2.50 -12.01
N GLN A 264 6.89 -3.06 -12.57
CA GLN A 264 5.54 -2.94 -12.02
C GLN A 264 5.41 -3.53 -10.60
N PHE A 265 6.35 -4.37 -10.18
CA PHE A 265 6.39 -5.00 -8.85
C PHE A 265 7.65 -4.68 -8.01
N ASN A 266 8.57 -3.82 -8.49
CA ASN A 266 9.76 -3.41 -7.72
C ASN A 266 9.48 -2.18 -6.82
N ALA A 267 8.42 -2.25 -6.01
CA ALA A 267 8.15 -1.25 -4.97
C ALA A 267 9.32 -1.12 -3.96
N LEU A 268 10.13 -2.17 -3.83
CA LEU A 268 11.22 -2.31 -2.85
C LEU A 268 12.35 -1.28 -2.98
N ASN A 269 12.59 -0.77 -4.19
CA ASN A 269 13.63 0.23 -4.41
C ASN A 269 13.07 1.66 -4.46
N VAL A 270 11.77 1.85 -4.32
CA VAL A 270 11.14 3.17 -4.47
C VAL A 270 11.56 4.10 -3.35
N ASP A 271 11.60 3.59 -2.13
CA ASP A 271 11.97 4.38 -0.95
C ASP A 271 13.42 4.87 -1.07
N LYS A 272 14.36 3.98 -1.43
CA LYS A 272 15.77 4.34 -1.72
C LYS A 272 15.90 5.32 -2.88
N LEU A 273 15.06 5.21 -3.90
CA LEU A 273 15.06 6.12 -5.06
C LEU A 273 14.52 7.50 -4.67
N GLU A 274 13.47 7.59 -3.86
CA GLU A 274 12.97 8.86 -3.33
C GLU A 274 13.99 9.52 -2.39
N GLU A 275 14.65 8.75 -1.52
CA GLU A 275 15.74 9.25 -0.68
C GLU A 275 16.89 9.83 -1.51
N ALA A 276 17.32 9.12 -2.56
CA ALA A 276 18.36 9.60 -3.47
C ALA A 276 17.93 10.86 -4.25
N GLU A 277 16.67 10.94 -4.67
CA GLU A 277 16.09 12.10 -5.37
C GLU A 277 16.06 13.32 -4.41
N GLN A 278 15.62 13.13 -3.16
CA GLN A 278 15.64 14.18 -2.13
C GLN A 278 17.05 14.68 -1.78
N LEU A 279 18.03 13.77 -1.64
CA LEU A 279 19.43 14.14 -1.41
C LEU A 279 20.00 14.96 -2.57
N SER A 280 19.65 14.63 -3.81
CA SER A 280 20.05 15.39 -4.99
C SER A 280 19.47 16.81 -4.99
N HIS A 281 18.18 16.98 -4.69
CA HIS A 281 17.56 18.31 -4.60
C HIS A 281 18.16 19.15 -3.46
N ASN A 282 18.40 18.54 -2.30
CA ASN A 282 19.04 19.24 -1.16
C ASN A 282 20.49 19.66 -1.46
N GLY A 283 21.25 18.82 -2.18
CA GLY A 283 22.61 19.13 -2.61
C GLY A 283 22.69 20.26 -3.64
N LEU A 284 21.72 20.34 -4.56
CA LEU A 284 21.57 21.48 -5.46
C LEU A 284 21.27 22.76 -4.68
N ASN A 285 20.33 22.73 -3.72
CA ASN A 285 19.98 23.91 -2.92
C ASN A 285 21.09 24.39 -1.99
N GLN A 286 22.01 23.52 -1.55
CA GLN A 286 23.22 23.95 -0.83
C GLN A 286 24.27 24.59 -1.76
N GLY A 287 24.38 24.12 -3.00
CA GLY A 287 25.28 24.71 -4.02
C GLY A 287 24.88 26.12 -4.47
N TRP A 288 23.59 26.49 -4.34
CA TRP A 288 23.09 27.82 -4.66
C TRP A 288 23.22 28.84 -3.51
N LYS A 289 23.42 28.39 -2.27
CA LYS A 289 23.56 29.27 -1.09
C LYS A 289 24.98 29.81 -0.84
N HIS A 290 25.99 29.36 -1.59
CA HIS A 290 27.37 29.84 -1.47
C HIS A 290 27.98 30.17 -2.85
N PRO A 291 28.02 31.46 -3.26
CA PRO A 291 28.50 31.87 -4.59
C PRO A 291 29.99 31.60 -4.85
N GLU A 292 30.77 31.30 -3.81
CA GLU A 292 32.23 31.22 -3.89
C GLU A 292 32.78 29.87 -4.40
N ASN A 293 31.93 28.84 -4.55
CA ASN A 293 32.37 27.51 -5.01
C ASN A 293 32.17 27.23 -6.52
N ARG A 294 31.81 28.24 -7.33
CA ARG A 294 31.61 28.06 -8.78
C ARG A 294 32.90 27.77 -9.58
N GLY A 295 34.08 27.95 -8.97
CA GLY A 295 35.39 27.67 -9.60
C GLY A 295 35.91 26.24 -9.45
N ALA A 296 35.38 25.43 -8.52
CA ALA A 296 35.92 24.10 -8.22
C ALA A 296 35.14 22.93 -8.87
N PHE A 297 33.94 23.18 -9.40
CA PHE A 297 33.04 22.10 -9.86
C PHE A 297 33.24 21.68 -11.33
N LEU A 298 34.10 22.37 -12.10
CA LEU A 298 34.38 22.06 -13.51
C LEU A 298 35.67 21.24 -13.74
N ALA A 299 36.42 20.90 -12.68
CA ALA A 299 37.67 20.13 -12.79
C ALA A 299 37.56 18.65 -12.37
N SER A 300 36.42 18.18 -11.84
CA SER A 300 36.29 16.81 -11.30
C SER A 300 35.42 15.85 -12.15
N LYS A 301 34.99 16.24 -13.35
CA LYS A 301 34.07 15.42 -14.16
C LYS A 301 34.62 14.94 -15.52
N ARG A 302 35.95 14.90 -15.67
CA ARG A 302 36.61 14.27 -16.82
C ARG A 302 37.73 13.35 -16.29
N MET A 303 37.76 12.11 -16.79
CA MET A 303 38.66 10.99 -16.41
C MET A 303 38.33 10.25 -15.11
N LYS A 304 37.37 9.32 -15.20
CA LYS A 304 37.49 7.96 -14.65
C LYS A 304 36.38 7.07 -15.22
N ARG A 305 36.49 6.77 -16.51
CA ARG A 305 35.78 5.66 -17.16
C ARG A 305 36.50 5.32 -18.48
N LEU A 306 37.67 4.70 -18.36
CA LEU A 306 38.46 4.06 -19.42
C LEU A 306 39.80 3.68 -18.78
N GLU A 307 39.90 2.48 -18.18
CA GLU A 307 41.17 1.72 -18.06
C GLU A 307 41.07 0.32 -17.38
N ASP A 308 39.93 -0.11 -16.82
CA ASP A 308 39.87 -1.43 -16.15
C ASP A 308 39.10 -2.53 -16.92
N PHE A 309 39.18 -2.58 -18.26
CA PHE A 309 38.51 -3.63 -19.05
C PHE A 309 39.39 -4.36 -20.09
N LEU A 310 40.71 -4.29 -19.96
CA LEU A 310 41.63 -5.10 -20.77
C LEU A 310 42.84 -5.56 -19.94
N ALA A 311 42.68 -6.68 -19.24
CA ALA A 311 43.77 -7.61 -18.91
C ALA A 311 43.17 -8.97 -18.56
N VAL A 312 42.92 -9.77 -19.59
CA VAL A 312 42.96 -11.23 -19.52
C VAL A 312 44.41 -11.60 -19.82
N ASP A 313 45.10 -12.27 -18.88
CA ASP A 313 45.79 -13.55 -19.14
C ASP A 313 46.74 -13.98 -18.00
N ILE A 314 46.62 -15.28 -17.69
CA ILE A 314 47.67 -16.28 -17.40
C ILE A 314 48.54 -16.07 -16.14
N ASP A 315 48.19 -16.75 -15.04
CA ASP A 315 48.67 -18.09 -14.65
C ASP A 315 47.79 -18.65 -13.51
#